data_AF-H2BXR6-F1
#
_entry.id   AF-H2BXR6-F1
#
_cell.length_a   1.000
_cell.length_b   1.000
_cell.length_c   1.000
_cell.angle_alpha   90.00
_cell.angle_beta   90.00
_cell.angle_gamma   90.00
#
_symmetry.space_group_name_H-M   'P 1'
#
loop_
_entity.id
_entity.type
_entity.pdbx_description
1 polymer ?
#
loop_
_entity_poly.entity_id
_entity_poly.type
_entity_poly.pdbx_seq_one_letter_code
_entity_poly.pdbx_strand_id
1 'polypeptide(L)'
;MVSRINELIDTNLNIICKTKKQEMFASNFVDIEGDRIYSKFESEKFADEMQSRDLIYRINELCVVTEFGYEVFMKGGWLKHLADQKSYKSELELNRQEREKLEIENLKFQNEHSEYQKSIRDKEDQIRNLTKDNLRLGNWDIRFRWIIAIITFITGFLISYLIEK
;
A
#
# COMPACT_ATOMS: atom_id res chain seq x y z
N MET A 1 -13.98 38.64 -0.78
CA MET A 1 -12.64 38.51 -0.17
C MET A 1 -12.17 37.05 -0.01
N VAL A 2 -13.04 36.07 0.30
CA VAL A 2 -12.62 34.66 0.51
C VAL A 2 -12.13 33.94 -0.76
N SER A 3 -12.62 34.28 -1.97
CA SER A 3 -12.33 33.46 -3.16
C SER A 3 -10.95 33.66 -3.81
N ARG A 4 -10.13 34.61 -3.34
CA ARG A 4 -8.78 34.90 -3.90
C ARG A 4 -7.73 35.11 -2.83
N ILE A 5 -7.98 34.61 -1.62
CA ILE A 5 -7.07 34.83 -0.48
C ILE A 5 -5.66 34.28 -0.73
N ASN A 6 -5.53 33.13 -1.41
CA ASN A 6 -4.23 32.55 -1.70
C ASN A 6 -3.41 33.38 -2.70
N GLU A 7 -4.07 34.01 -3.67
CA GLU A 7 -3.41 34.91 -4.62
C GLU A 7 -2.96 36.19 -3.93
N LEU A 8 -3.79 36.74 -3.02
CA LEU A 8 -3.41 37.88 -2.18
C LEU A 8 -2.19 37.56 -1.31
N ILE A 9 -2.19 36.39 -0.66
CA ILE A 9 -1.06 35.91 0.14
C ILE A 9 0.19 35.81 -0.73
N ASP A 10 0.10 35.19 -1.91
CA ASP A 10 1.24 35.00 -2.80
C ASP A 10 1.86 36.33 -3.24
N THR A 11 1.02 37.27 -3.68
CA THR A 11 1.44 38.63 -4.06
C THR A 11 2.12 39.36 -2.91
N ASN A 12 1.48 39.42 -1.74
CA ASN A 12 2.02 40.19 -0.61
C ASN A 12 3.24 39.52 0.02
N LEU A 13 3.31 38.19 0.05
CA LEU A 13 4.49 37.45 0.49
C LEU A 13 5.69 37.74 -0.42
N ASN A 14 5.47 37.80 -1.74
CA ASN A 14 6.51 38.17 -2.70
C ASN A 14 7.00 39.61 -2.49
N ILE A 15 6.10 40.55 -2.22
CA ILE A 15 6.44 41.96 -1.96
C ILE A 15 7.27 42.09 -0.69
N ILE A 16 6.80 41.53 0.43
CA ILE A 16 7.47 41.67 1.73
C ILE A 16 8.86 41.00 1.70
N CYS A 17 9.00 39.82 1.10
CA CYS A 17 10.28 39.11 0.99
C CYS A 17 11.32 39.83 0.12
N LYS A 18 10.89 40.69 -0.81
CA LYS A 18 11.78 41.51 -1.65
C LYS A 18 12.25 42.79 -0.94
N THR A 19 11.66 43.15 0.19
CA THR A 19 12.16 44.27 0.99
C THR A 19 13.50 43.89 1.65
N LYS A 20 14.39 44.87 1.85
CA LYS A 20 15.73 44.61 2.42
C LYS A 20 15.70 43.95 3.81
N LYS A 21 14.64 44.21 4.57
CA LYS A 21 14.47 43.73 5.95
C LYS A 21 13.41 42.64 6.08
N GLN A 22 12.78 42.24 4.97
CA GLN A 22 11.69 41.27 4.96
C GLN A 22 10.54 41.65 5.91
N GLU A 23 10.27 42.95 5.97
CA GLU A 23 9.25 43.55 6.84
C GLU A 23 8.41 44.56 6.05
N MET A 24 7.14 44.66 6.40
CA MET A 24 6.21 45.60 5.78
C MET A 24 5.07 45.93 6.74
N PHE A 25 4.60 47.18 6.73
CA PHE A 25 3.41 47.55 7.47
C PHE A 25 2.15 46.94 6.83
N ALA A 26 1.19 46.48 7.64
CA ALA A 26 -0.08 45.94 7.15
C ALA A 26 -0.83 46.95 6.26
N SER A 27 -0.72 48.25 6.55
CA SER A 27 -1.27 49.34 5.73
C SER A 27 -0.68 49.44 4.31
N ASN A 28 0.43 48.75 4.03
CA ASN A 28 1.08 48.70 2.73
C ASN A 28 0.74 47.43 1.95
N PHE A 29 -0.09 46.53 2.50
CA PHE A 29 -0.59 45.41 1.73
C PHE A 29 -1.37 45.89 0.52
N VAL A 30 -1.23 45.12 -0.54
CA VAL A 30 -1.90 45.36 -1.82
C VAL A 30 -2.91 44.27 -2.10
N ASP A 31 -3.88 44.59 -2.93
CA ASP A 31 -4.78 43.61 -3.49
C ASP A 31 -4.13 42.84 -4.66
N ILE A 32 -4.95 42.06 -5.35
CA ILE A 32 -4.59 41.25 -6.53
C ILE A 32 -4.20 42.09 -7.75
N GLU A 33 -4.66 43.34 -7.84
CA GLU A 33 -4.40 44.28 -8.93
C GLU A 33 -3.16 45.13 -8.64
N GLY A 34 -2.66 45.07 -7.40
CA GLY A 34 -1.49 45.80 -6.92
C GLY A 34 -1.84 47.11 -6.24
N ASP A 35 -3.14 47.41 -6.08
CA ASP A 35 -3.61 48.60 -5.39
C ASP A 35 -3.61 48.37 -3.88
N ARG A 36 -3.39 49.44 -3.09
CA ARG A 36 -3.37 49.29 -1.63
C ARG A 36 -4.73 48.88 -1.08
N ILE A 37 -4.71 48.01 -0.07
CA ILE A 37 -5.90 47.71 0.72
C ILE A 37 -6.20 48.93 1.60
N TYR A 38 -7.15 49.76 1.17
CA TYR A 38 -7.48 51.03 1.82
C TYR A 38 -8.13 50.88 3.20
N SER A 39 -8.88 49.79 3.40
CA SER A 39 -9.52 49.53 4.68
C SER A 39 -8.49 48.99 5.66
N LYS A 40 -8.17 49.78 6.70
CA LYS A 40 -7.32 49.33 7.81
C LYS A 40 -7.82 48.00 8.38
N PHE A 41 -9.12 47.88 8.60
CA PHE A 41 -9.70 46.66 9.13
C PHE A 41 -9.45 45.44 8.21
N GLU A 42 -9.52 45.62 6.90
CA GLU A 42 -9.29 44.52 5.94
C GLU A 42 -7.82 44.14 5.85
N SER A 43 -6.91 45.12 5.88
CA SER A 43 -5.48 44.85 5.85
C SER A 43 -4.98 44.19 7.14
N GLU A 44 -5.53 44.57 8.29
CA GLU A 44 -5.27 43.89 9.57
C GLU A 44 -5.78 42.46 9.57
N LYS A 45 -7.03 42.25 9.12
CA LYS A 45 -7.60 40.90 9.01
C LYS A 45 -6.82 40.01 8.05
N PHE A 46 -6.29 40.60 6.98
CA PHE A 46 -5.42 39.90 6.04
C PHE A 46 -4.05 39.54 6.64
N ALA A 47 -3.44 40.44 7.43
CA ALA A 47 -2.26 40.12 8.23
C ALA A 47 -2.52 38.92 9.15
N ASP A 48 -3.65 38.93 9.86
CA ASP A 48 -4.00 37.86 10.79
C ASP A 48 -4.16 36.51 10.05
N GLU A 49 -4.71 36.52 8.83
CA GLU A 49 -4.78 35.34 7.97
C GLU A 49 -3.38 34.83 7.58
N MET A 50 -2.47 35.71 7.14
CA MET A 50 -1.09 35.32 6.84
C MET A 50 -0.34 34.80 8.08
N GLN A 51 -0.58 35.40 9.25
CA GLN A 51 0.01 34.97 10.51
C GLN A 51 -0.53 33.61 10.97
N SER A 52 -1.83 33.35 10.80
CA SER A 52 -2.42 32.04 11.13
C SER A 52 -1.85 30.89 10.30
N ARG A 53 -1.29 31.21 9.13
CA ARG A 53 -0.58 30.29 8.23
C ARG A 53 0.92 30.27 8.47
N ASP A 54 1.38 30.93 9.53
CA ASP A 54 2.78 31.04 9.93
C ASP A 54 3.69 31.67 8.86
N LEU A 55 3.14 32.50 7.96
CA LEU A 55 3.92 33.14 6.89
C LEU A 55 4.60 34.44 7.36
N ILE A 56 4.00 35.09 8.34
CA ILE A 56 4.49 36.32 8.96
C ILE A 56 4.25 36.29 10.46
N TYR A 57 5.07 37.04 11.18
CA TYR A 57 4.81 37.44 12.56
C TYR A 57 4.46 38.94 12.59
N ARG A 58 3.46 39.30 13.38
CA ARG A 58 2.96 40.68 13.47
C ARG A 58 3.34 41.32 14.81
N ILE A 59 3.94 42.49 14.75
CA ILE A 59 4.23 43.38 15.88
C ILE A 59 3.48 44.69 15.65
N ASN A 60 2.31 44.86 16.28
CA ASN A 60 1.38 45.96 16.00
C ASN A 60 1.01 46.02 14.51
N GLU A 61 1.44 47.04 13.78
CA GLU A 61 1.20 47.18 12.34
C GLU A 61 2.32 46.57 11.49
N LEU A 62 3.47 46.24 12.09
CA LEU A 62 4.64 45.74 11.37
C LEU A 62 4.53 44.22 11.20
N CYS A 63 4.52 43.77 9.95
CA CYS A 63 4.59 42.36 9.59
C CYS A 63 6.04 42.03 9.26
N VAL A 64 6.55 40.92 9.79
CA VAL A 64 7.90 40.40 9.54
C VAL A 64 7.76 38.98 9.03
N VAL A 65 8.48 38.62 7.97
CA VAL A 65 8.42 37.26 7.42
C VAL A 65 9.02 36.25 8.41
N THR A 66 8.35 35.12 8.60
CA THR A 66 8.88 34.00 9.39
C THR A 66 9.87 33.18 8.58
N GLU A 67 10.60 32.28 9.23
CA GLU A 67 11.44 31.30 8.52
C GLU A 67 10.61 30.48 7.52
N PHE A 68 9.43 30.00 7.92
CA PHE A 68 8.52 29.27 7.04
C PHE A 68 8.04 30.12 5.85
N GLY A 69 7.62 31.36 6.08
CA GLY A 69 7.19 32.27 5.01
C GLY A 69 8.32 32.54 4.00
N TYR A 70 9.56 32.67 4.47
CA TYR A 70 10.71 32.85 3.61
C TYR A 70 11.02 31.58 2.81
N GLU A 71 10.95 30.40 3.42
CA GLU A 71 11.10 29.13 2.69
C GLU A 71 10.04 28.96 1.59
N VAL A 72 8.78 29.25 1.89
CA VAL A 72 7.68 29.22 0.92
C VAL A 72 7.99 30.14 -0.26
N PHE A 73 8.45 31.36 0.02
CA PHE A 73 8.88 32.30 -1.01
C PHE A 73 10.01 31.71 -1.86
N MET A 74 11.07 31.18 -1.25
CA MET A 74 12.22 30.60 -1.95
C MET A 74 11.85 29.38 -2.81
N LYS A 75 10.84 28.61 -2.41
CA LYS A 75 10.31 27.47 -3.17
C LYS A 75 9.43 27.89 -4.36
N GLY A 76 9.15 29.18 -4.51
CA GLY A 76 8.43 29.77 -5.64
C GLY A 76 7.04 30.30 -5.30
N GLY A 77 6.78 30.60 -4.03
CA GLY A 77 5.55 31.27 -3.58
C GLY A 77 4.53 30.35 -2.91
N TRP A 78 3.51 30.96 -2.32
CA TRP A 78 2.43 30.30 -1.60
C TRP A 78 1.57 29.43 -2.53
N LEU A 79 1.27 29.91 -3.74
CA LEU A 79 0.47 29.13 -4.69
C LEU A 79 1.17 27.85 -5.11
N LYS A 80 2.49 27.92 -5.34
CA LYS A 80 3.29 26.74 -5.67
C LYS A 80 3.38 25.78 -4.48
N HIS A 81 3.58 26.29 -3.28
CA HIS A 81 3.55 25.47 -2.07
C HIS A 81 2.24 24.69 -1.91
N LEU A 82 1.09 25.33 -2.17
CA LEU A 82 -0.21 24.65 -2.15
C LEU A 82 -0.35 23.59 -3.24
N ALA A 83 0.14 23.87 -4.45
CA ALA A 83 0.14 22.91 -5.55
C ALA A 83 1.01 21.68 -5.23
N ASP A 84 2.20 21.90 -4.68
CA ASP A 84 3.13 20.84 -4.29
C ASP A 84 2.54 19.97 -3.18
N GLN A 85 1.91 20.58 -2.15
CA GLN A 85 1.20 19.82 -1.12
C GLN A 85 0.07 18.96 -1.68
N LYS A 86 -0.70 19.51 -2.63
CA LYS A 86 -1.81 18.78 -3.25
C LYS A 86 -1.29 17.62 -4.10
N SER A 87 -0.23 17.83 -4.87
CA SER A 87 0.44 16.80 -5.65
C SER A 87 0.97 15.68 -4.75
N TYR A 88 1.67 16.06 -3.67
CA TYR A 88 2.21 15.10 -2.70
C TYR A 88 1.11 14.25 -2.04
N LYS A 89 -0.01 14.87 -1.64
CA LYS A 89 -1.17 14.14 -1.10
C LYS A 89 -1.76 13.17 -2.12
N SER A 90 -1.91 13.59 -3.37
CA SER A 90 -2.41 12.73 -4.45
C SER A 90 -1.48 11.54 -4.72
N GLU A 91 -0.17 11.76 -4.71
CA GLU A 91 0.83 10.71 -4.89
C GLU A 91 0.81 9.72 -3.72
N LEU A 92 0.68 10.22 -2.49
CA LEU A 92 0.55 9.39 -1.29
C LEU A 92 -0.71 8.50 -1.34
N GLU A 93 -1.83 9.05 -1.79
CA GLU A 93 -3.08 8.30 -1.98
C GLU A 93 -2.94 7.21 -3.06
N LEU A 94 -2.31 7.52 -4.20
CA LEU A 94 -2.03 6.54 -5.25
C LEU A 94 -1.12 5.42 -4.75
N ASN A 95 -0.03 5.76 -4.06
CA ASN A 95 0.88 4.78 -3.47
C ASN A 95 0.18 3.90 -2.44
N ARG A 96 -0.76 4.47 -1.67
CA ARG A 96 -1.57 3.68 -0.71
C ARG A 96 -2.48 2.69 -1.44
N GLN A 97 -3.17 3.13 -2.50
CA GLN A 97 -4.03 2.25 -3.30
C GLN A 97 -3.22 1.12 -3.96
N GLU A 98 -2.03 1.42 -4.45
CA GLU A 98 -1.14 0.41 -5.04
C GLU A 98 -0.69 -0.62 -3.99
N ARG A 99 -0.33 -0.17 -2.78
CA ARG A 99 0.00 -1.07 -1.67
C ARG A 99 -1.17 -1.97 -1.28
N GLU A 100 -2.37 -1.40 -1.17
CA GLU A 100 -3.59 -2.17 -0.86
C GLU A 100 -3.87 -3.22 -1.96
N LYS A 101 -3.67 -2.87 -3.23
CA LYS A 101 -3.82 -3.82 -4.35
C LYS A 101 -2.79 -4.96 -4.28
N LEU A 102 -1.53 -4.64 -4.02
CA LEU A 102 -0.46 -5.63 -3.89
C LEU A 102 -0.68 -6.56 -2.68
N GLU A 103 -1.22 -6.03 -1.58
CA GLU A 103 -1.57 -6.83 -0.41
C GLU A 103 -2.69 -7.83 -0.72
N ILE A 104 -3.74 -7.39 -1.42
CA ILE A 104 -4.82 -8.27 -1.89
C ILE A 104 -4.27 -9.36 -2.82
N GLU A 105 -3.39 -9.00 -3.75
CA GLU A 105 -2.80 -9.95 -4.69
C GLU A 105 -1.91 -10.98 -3.97
N ASN A 106 -1.12 -10.56 -2.98
CA ASN A 106 -0.31 -11.45 -2.16
C ASN A 106 -1.18 -12.43 -1.35
N LEU A 107 -2.25 -11.94 -0.72
CA LEU A 107 -3.21 -12.79 0.00
C LEU A 107 -3.86 -13.82 -0.94
N LYS A 108 -4.19 -13.41 -2.17
CA LYS A 108 -4.72 -14.33 -3.18
C LYS A 108 -3.70 -15.42 -3.52
N PHE A 109 -2.45 -15.07 -3.77
CA PHE A 109 -1.40 -16.05 -4.04
C PHE A 109 -1.16 -17.01 -2.87
N GLN A 110 -1.20 -16.52 -1.64
CA GLN A 110 -1.07 -17.38 -0.45
C GLN A 110 -2.22 -18.38 -0.34
N ASN A 111 -3.44 -17.95 -0.62
CA ASN A 111 -4.61 -18.83 -0.65
C ASN A 111 -4.48 -19.88 -1.75
N GLU A 112 -4.16 -19.48 -2.98
CA GLU A 112 -3.94 -20.40 -4.10
C GLU A 112 -2.84 -21.42 -3.77
N HIS A 113 -1.71 -20.96 -3.20
CA HIS A 113 -0.63 -21.85 -2.79
C HIS A 113 -1.06 -22.84 -1.70
N SER A 114 -1.87 -22.42 -0.74
CA SER A 114 -2.44 -23.31 0.29
C SER A 114 -3.33 -24.40 -0.32
N GLU A 115 -4.15 -24.04 -1.31
CA GLU A 115 -5.00 -24.98 -2.04
C GLU A 115 -4.17 -25.98 -2.86
N TYR A 116 -3.15 -25.52 -3.58
CA TYR A 116 -2.24 -26.41 -4.30
C TYR A 116 -1.52 -27.37 -3.35
N GLN A 117 -1.05 -26.91 -2.19
CA GLN A 117 -0.43 -27.79 -1.20
C GLN A 117 -1.40 -28.84 -0.61
N LYS A 118 -2.68 -28.50 -0.43
CA LYS A 118 -3.70 -29.49 -0.05
C LYS A 118 -3.85 -30.55 -1.13
N SER A 119 -4.01 -30.13 -2.38
CA SER A 119 -4.14 -31.03 -3.54
C SER A 119 -2.92 -31.96 -3.70
N ILE A 120 -1.70 -31.45 -3.49
CA ILE A 120 -0.48 -32.26 -3.50
C ILE A 120 -0.54 -33.34 -2.41
N ARG A 121 -0.88 -32.99 -1.17
CA ARG A 121 -1.00 -33.95 -0.07
C ARG A 121 -2.05 -35.03 -0.34
N ASP A 122 -3.21 -34.64 -0.88
CA ASP A 122 -4.27 -35.59 -1.23
C ASP A 122 -3.78 -36.60 -2.28
N LYS A 123 -3.03 -36.14 -3.28
CA LYS A 123 -2.43 -37.01 -4.30
C LYS A 123 -1.34 -37.91 -3.75
N GLU A 124 -0.49 -37.40 -2.86
CA GLU A 124 0.53 -38.21 -2.17
C GLU A 124 -0.11 -39.32 -1.33
N ASP A 125 -1.20 -39.01 -0.63
CA ASP A 125 -1.95 -39.98 0.15
C ASP A 125 -2.61 -41.05 -0.75
N GLN A 126 -3.15 -40.67 -1.91
CA GLN A 126 -3.64 -41.61 -2.92
C GLN A 126 -2.52 -42.52 -3.44
N ILE A 127 -1.37 -41.96 -3.82
CA ILE A 127 -0.21 -42.74 -4.28
C ILE A 127 0.25 -43.72 -3.21
N ARG A 128 0.30 -43.28 -1.95
CA ARG A 128 0.69 -44.12 -0.81
C ARG A 128 -0.30 -45.26 -0.60
N ASN A 129 -1.60 -45.01 -0.71
CA ASN A 129 -2.63 -46.04 -0.57
C ASN A 129 -2.57 -47.06 -1.71
N LEU A 130 -2.48 -46.60 -2.96
CA LEU A 130 -2.31 -47.46 -4.13
C LEU A 130 -1.03 -48.31 -4.05
N THR A 131 0.05 -47.72 -3.55
CA THR A 131 1.32 -48.45 -3.34
C THR A 131 1.17 -49.53 -2.26
N LYS A 132 0.48 -49.24 -1.15
CA LYS A 132 0.17 -50.23 -0.10
C LYS A 132 -0.70 -51.36 -0.65
N ASP A 133 -1.72 -51.04 -1.43
CA ASP A 133 -2.62 -52.05 -2.00
C ASP A 133 -1.90 -52.91 -3.05
N ASN A 134 -1.06 -52.32 -3.90
CA ASN A 134 -0.20 -53.08 -4.83
C ASN A 134 0.75 -54.03 -4.09
N LEU A 135 1.38 -53.59 -2.99
CA LEU A 135 2.22 -54.46 -2.17
C LEU A 135 1.42 -55.60 -1.51
N ARG A 136 0.20 -55.32 -1.05
CA ARG A 136 -0.71 -56.33 -0.48
C ARG A 136 -1.14 -57.35 -1.53
N LEU A 137 -1.53 -56.91 -2.72
CA LEU A 137 -1.89 -57.79 -3.83
C LEU A 137 -0.71 -58.66 -4.26
N GLY A 138 0.50 -58.09 -4.36
CA GLY A 138 1.72 -58.86 -4.65
C GLY A 138 2.01 -59.92 -3.59
N ASN A 139 1.90 -59.58 -2.31
CA ASN A 139 2.06 -60.55 -1.21
C ASN A 139 0.96 -61.62 -1.22
N TRP A 140 -0.26 -61.27 -1.60
CA TRP A 140 -1.37 -62.19 -1.71
C TRP A 140 -1.18 -63.17 -2.88
N ASP A 141 -0.71 -62.70 -4.03
CA ASP A 141 -0.36 -63.56 -5.18
C ASP A 141 0.70 -64.60 -4.80
N ILE A 142 1.75 -64.17 -4.09
CA ILE A 142 2.78 -65.09 -3.57
C ILE A 142 2.16 -66.18 -2.67
N ARG A 143 1.30 -65.79 -1.72
CA ARG A 143 0.62 -66.75 -0.83
C ARG A 143 -0.32 -67.68 -1.59
N PHE A 144 -1.06 -67.17 -2.56
CA PHE A 144 -2.00 -67.94 -3.37
C PHE A 144 -1.28 -69.01 -4.20
N ARG A 145 -0.13 -68.68 -4.80
CA ARG A 145 0.72 -69.66 -5.51
C ARG A 145 1.17 -70.80 -4.60
N TRP A 146 1.58 -70.50 -3.36
CA TRP A 146 1.96 -71.53 -2.39
C TRP A 146 0.78 -72.44 -2.01
N ILE A 147 -0.41 -71.87 -1.83
CA ILE A 147 -1.62 -72.66 -1.53
C ILE A 147 -1.93 -73.63 -2.68
N ILE A 148 -1.89 -73.15 -3.93
CA ILE A 148 -2.11 -74.01 -5.11
C ILE A 148 -1.08 -75.14 -5.13
N ALA A 149 0.20 -74.84 -4.94
CA ALA A 149 1.26 -75.85 -4.95
C ALA A 149 1.06 -76.95 -3.87
N ILE A 150 0.58 -76.57 -2.68
CA ILE A 150 0.27 -77.53 -1.61
C ILE A 150 -0.95 -78.38 -1.99
N ILE A 151 -2.02 -77.78 -2.51
CA ILE A 151 -3.24 -78.50 -2.90
C ILE A 151 -2.96 -79.48 -4.04
N THR A 152 -2.21 -79.06 -5.07
CA THR A 152 -1.83 -79.94 -6.18
C THR A 152 -0.93 -81.09 -5.71
N PHE A 153 0.00 -80.83 -4.79
CA PHE A 153 0.81 -81.87 -4.16
C PHE A 153 -0.04 -82.91 -3.41
N ILE A 154 -0.96 -82.47 -2.55
CA ILE A 154 -1.86 -83.36 -1.79
C ILE A 154 -2.75 -84.17 -2.74
N THR A 155 -3.31 -83.53 -3.77
CA THR A 155 -4.18 -84.21 -4.73
C THR A 155 -3.41 -85.27 -5.53
N GLY A 156 -2.20 -84.94 -5.99
CA GLY A 156 -1.33 -85.91 -6.66
C GLY A 156 -0.98 -87.10 -5.77
N PHE A 157 -0.70 -86.84 -4.49
CA PHE A 157 -0.45 -87.89 -3.51
C PHE A 157 -1.67 -88.82 -3.30
N LEU A 158 -2.87 -88.25 -3.15
CA LEU A 158 -4.11 -89.03 -3.01
C LEU A 158 -4.41 -89.88 -4.24
N ILE A 159 -4.21 -89.33 -5.46
CA ILE A 159 -4.39 -90.08 -6.71
C ILE A 159 -3.40 -91.23 -6.79
N SER A 160 -2.12 -91.00 -6.49
CA SER A 160 -1.09 -92.06 -6.47
C SER A 160 -1.46 -93.18 -5.50
N TYR A 161 -1.90 -92.83 -4.29
CA TYR A 161 -2.30 -93.79 -3.27
C TYR A 161 -3.53 -94.61 -3.67
N LEU A 162 -4.48 -94.02 -4.40
CA LEU A 162 -5.67 -94.71 -4.91
C LEU A 162 -5.37 -95.65 -6.08
N ILE A 163 -4.33 -95.38 -6.87
CA ILE A 163 -3.92 -96.22 -8.02
C ILE A 163 -3.08 -97.42 -7.59
N GLU A 164 -2.30 -97.30 -6.51
CA GLU A 164 -1.47 -98.40 -5.97
C GLU A 164 -2.26 -99.44 -5.16
N LYS A 165 -3.58 -99.26 -5.01
CA LYS A 165 -4.46 -100.18 -4.28
C LYS A 165 -5.43 -100.88 -5.22
#